data_AF-A0A167EEQ0-F1
#
_entry.id   AF-A0A167EEQ0-F1
#
_cell.length_a   1.000
_cell.length_b   1.000
_cell.length_c   1.000
_cell.angle_alpha   90.00
_cell.angle_beta   90.00
_cell.angle_gamma   90.00
#
_symmetry.space_group_name_H-M   'P 1'
#
loop_
_entity.id
_entity.type
_entity.pdbx_description
1 polymer ?
#
loop_
_entity_poly.entity_id
_entity_poly.type
_entity_poly.pdbx_seq_one_letter_code
_entity_poly.pdbx_strand_id
1 'polypeptide(L)'
;MDKASQRVLNHLSVCVQPSPIPSHPSSPPKYTSSHPSPLNFFSLLFFLNYTSFPSYNTKYPPIATMSLANKLSITDVDLKGKRVLIRVDFNVPLDANKNITNNQRIAGAVPTIKYAIDNGAKAVVLMSHLGRPNGQENPKYSLEPVVPELEKLLGGKKVQFAKNCVGKDVEDLVNKADNGQVVLLENLRFHIEEEGSAKDKDGNKTKADKAKVEEFRKGLTALGDVFINDAFGTAHRAHSSMVGVDLPQKASGFLMKKELEYFAKALENPQRPFLAILGGAKVSDKIQLIDNLLDKVNTLIVCGGMAFTFKKTLENVSIGDSLFDEAGAKTVGKLVEKAKANNVKLVLPVDYVTADKFDKDANVGSATDESGIPDGWMGLDCGPKSVELYKEAIDEAKTILWNGPAGVFEFDKFANGTKSTLDAAVAAAGNGKIVIIGGGDTATVAAKYGVEDKLSHVSTGGGASLELLEGKELPGVTALSSK
;
A
#
# COMPACT_ATOMS: atom_id res chain seq x y z
N MET A 1 10.94 -19.56 -20.78
CA MET A 1 11.22 -19.04 -19.42
C MET A 1 10.64 -17.65 -19.33
N ASP A 2 9.65 -17.49 -18.45
CA ASP A 2 8.89 -16.24 -18.28
C ASP A 2 9.67 -15.26 -17.39
N LYS A 3 9.62 -13.97 -17.74
CA LYS A 3 10.35 -12.85 -17.10
C LYS A 3 9.90 -12.62 -15.66
N ALA A 4 8.77 -13.17 -15.23
CA ALA A 4 8.34 -13.18 -13.83
C ALA A 4 9.28 -14.01 -12.94
N SER A 5 9.74 -15.18 -13.42
CA SER A 5 10.65 -16.06 -12.69
C SER A 5 12.07 -15.47 -12.57
N GLN A 6 12.49 -14.65 -13.54
CA GLN A 6 13.83 -14.05 -13.54
C GLN A 6 14.00 -12.91 -12.51
N ARG A 7 12.91 -12.22 -12.14
CA ARG A 7 12.96 -11.12 -11.15
C ARG A 7 13.18 -11.60 -9.73
N VAL A 8 12.69 -12.79 -9.39
CA VAL A 8 12.89 -13.42 -8.07
C VAL A 8 14.32 -13.95 -7.94
N LEU A 9 14.86 -14.58 -9.01
CA LEU A 9 16.24 -15.07 -9.04
C LEU A 9 17.28 -13.94 -8.91
N ASN A 10 17.08 -12.80 -9.57
CA ASN A 10 18.02 -11.68 -9.50
C ASN A 10 18.04 -10.95 -8.15
N HIS A 11 17.04 -11.15 -7.28
CA HIS A 11 17.06 -10.61 -5.91
C HIS A 11 17.80 -11.52 -4.93
N LEU A 12 18.06 -12.78 -5.28
CA LEU A 12 18.68 -13.78 -4.41
C LEU A 12 20.19 -13.93 -4.65
N SER A 13 20.72 -13.59 -5.84
CA SER A 13 22.14 -13.78 -6.16
C SER A 13 23.12 -12.79 -5.52
N VAL A 14 22.67 -11.80 -4.74
CA VAL A 14 23.56 -10.82 -4.07
C VAL A 14 23.98 -11.27 -2.65
N CYS A 15 23.43 -12.37 -2.13
CA CYS A 15 23.66 -12.79 -0.74
C CYS A 15 24.25 -14.20 -0.60
N VAL A 16 25.25 -14.60 -1.40
CA VAL A 16 26.11 -15.74 -1.03
C VAL A 16 27.55 -15.51 -1.53
N GLN A 17 28.37 -14.88 -0.70
CA GLN A 17 29.84 -14.96 -0.75
C GLN A 17 30.33 -15.10 0.70
N PRO A 18 31.09 -16.15 1.07
CA PRO A 18 31.61 -16.30 2.42
C PRO A 18 32.91 -15.52 2.59
N SER A 19 32.96 -14.59 3.54
CA SER A 19 34.21 -13.92 3.95
C SER A 19 34.92 -14.72 5.06
N PRO A 20 36.27 -14.80 5.08
CA PRO A 20 37.00 -15.68 5.99
C PRO A 20 37.22 -15.07 7.37
N ILE A 21 37.27 -15.96 8.36
CA ILE A 21 37.47 -15.73 9.80
C ILE A 21 38.90 -15.24 10.09
N PRO A 22 39.10 -14.21 10.94
CA PRO A 22 40.38 -13.98 11.60
C PRO A 22 40.35 -14.41 13.07
N SER A 23 41.40 -15.14 13.44
CA SER A 23 41.77 -15.58 14.79
C SER A 23 42.13 -14.43 15.74
N HIS A 24 41.66 -14.50 16.99
CA HIS A 24 42.13 -13.66 18.11
C HIS A 24 43.04 -14.45 19.07
N PRO A 25 44.06 -13.82 19.68
CA PRO A 25 44.71 -14.34 20.88
C PRO A 25 44.42 -13.51 22.16
N SER A 26 44.28 -14.25 23.27
CA SER A 26 44.72 -13.99 24.67
C SER A 26 44.36 -12.68 25.45
N SER A 27 43.39 -12.80 26.37
CA SER A 27 43.32 -12.51 27.85
C SER A 27 44.30 -11.54 28.59
N PRO A 28 44.03 -11.11 29.86
CA PRO A 28 43.16 -10.05 30.40
C PRO A 28 43.92 -9.07 31.37
N PRO A 29 43.27 -8.14 32.14
CA PRO A 29 43.00 -8.43 33.57
C PRO A 29 41.80 -7.69 34.28
N LYS A 30 41.20 -8.44 35.22
CA LYS A 30 40.73 -8.19 36.63
C LYS A 30 40.21 -6.83 37.20
N TYR A 31 39.34 -7.00 38.22
CA TYR A 31 38.86 -6.14 39.34
C TYR A 31 37.59 -5.30 39.06
N THR A 32 36.50 -5.24 39.86
CA THR A 32 36.11 -5.84 41.16
C THR A 32 34.59 -5.67 41.43
N SER A 33 34.07 -6.50 42.35
CA SER A 33 32.89 -6.40 43.26
C SER A 33 32.23 -5.01 43.47
N SER A 34 30.95 -4.83 43.83
CA SER A 34 30.08 -5.56 44.77
C SER A 34 28.62 -5.03 44.71
N HIS A 35 27.64 -5.91 44.91
CA HIS A 35 26.32 -5.63 45.49
C HIS A 35 26.41 -5.84 47.02
N PRO A 36 25.53 -5.23 47.87
CA PRO A 36 24.24 -5.87 48.19
C PRO A 36 23.07 -4.93 48.55
N SER A 37 21.85 -5.42 48.35
CA SER A 37 20.62 -5.07 49.09
C SER A 37 20.62 -5.74 50.48
N PRO A 38 19.74 -5.38 51.45
CA PRO A 38 18.45 -6.08 51.52
C PRO A 38 17.25 -5.32 52.14
N LEU A 39 16.11 -5.99 52.07
CA LEU A 39 14.74 -5.73 52.56
C LEU A 39 14.59 -5.20 54.01
N ASN A 40 13.46 -4.54 54.29
CA ASN A 40 12.62 -4.95 55.43
C ASN A 40 11.13 -4.58 55.31
N PHE A 41 10.28 -5.52 55.73
CA PHE A 41 8.83 -5.48 55.96
C PHE A 41 8.49 -4.66 57.21
N PHE A 42 7.33 -3.97 57.25
CA PHE A 42 6.33 -4.05 58.34
C PHE A 42 5.05 -3.21 58.04
N SER A 43 3.90 -3.78 58.40
CA SER A 43 2.53 -3.24 58.34
C SER A 43 2.31 -1.92 59.07
N LEU A 44 1.37 -1.09 58.58
CA LEU A 44 0.33 -0.48 59.44
C LEU A 44 -0.88 0.02 58.64
N LEU A 45 -2.06 -0.52 58.96
CA LEU A 45 -3.37 0.07 58.63
C LEU A 45 -3.50 1.43 59.31
N PHE A 46 -3.93 2.47 58.59
CA PHE A 46 -4.75 3.55 59.16
C PHE A 46 -5.64 4.16 58.08
N PHE A 47 -6.95 4.12 58.32
CA PHE A 47 -7.97 4.90 57.64
C PHE A 47 -7.76 6.40 57.94
N LEU A 48 -7.82 7.29 56.94
CA LEU A 48 -8.66 8.50 56.97
C LEU A 48 -8.71 9.22 55.61
N ASN A 49 -9.94 9.37 55.15
CA ASN A 49 -10.56 10.36 54.25
C ASN A 49 -9.77 11.55 53.68
N TYR A 50 -10.13 11.84 52.41
CA TYR A 50 -10.12 13.13 51.69
C TYR A 50 -8.77 13.79 51.39
N THR A 51 -8.35 13.73 50.12
CA THR A 51 -8.13 14.93 49.28
C THR A 51 -7.94 14.51 47.83
N SER A 52 -8.68 15.16 46.94
CA SER A 52 -8.69 14.97 45.50
C SER A 52 -7.32 15.31 44.90
N PHE A 53 -6.66 14.34 44.27
CA PHE A 53 -5.49 14.61 43.44
C PHE A 53 -5.95 15.20 42.09
N PRO A 54 -5.38 16.33 41.65
CA PRO A 54 -5.71 16.88 40.34
C PRO A 54 -5.11 15.99 39.26
N SER A 55 -5.99 15.53 38.36
CA SER A 55 -5.62 14.93 37.08
C SER A 55 -4.62 15.84 36.37
N TYR A 56 -3.40 15.37 36.17
CA TYR A 56 -2.43 16.03 35.30
C TYR A 56 -2.95 15.95 33.87
N ASN A 57 -3.67 17.01 33.51
CA ASN A 57 -4.17 17.32 32.20
C ASN A 57 -2.95 17.66 31.32
N THR A 58 -2.42 16.68 30.59
CA THR A 58 -1.45 16.96 29.52
C THR A 58 -2.18 17.69 28.40
N LYS A 59 -2.03 19.02 28.43
CA LYS A 59 -2.39 19.99 27.40
C LYS A 59 -1.64 19.71 26.08
N TYR A 60 -2.03 18.66 25.39
CA TYR A 60 -1.93 18.63 23.94
C TYR A 60 -3.35 18.44 23.43
N PRO A 61 -3.89 19.36 22.60
CA PRO A 61 -5.05 18.97 21.82
C PRO A 61 -4.66 17.69 21.08
N PRO A 62 -5.54 16.68 20.94
CA PRO A 62 -5.28 15.64 19.96
C PRO A 62 -4.91 16.36 18.67
N ILE A 63 -3.74 16.07 18.11
CA ILE A 63 -3.39 16.51 16.77
C ILE A 63 -4.62 16.16 15.95
N ALA A 64 -5.34 17.17 15.46
CA ALA A 64 -6.54 16.95 14.67
C ALA A 64 -6.06 16.14 13.47
N THR A 65 -6.23 14.82 13.55
CA THR A 65 -5.94 13.92 12.45
C THR A 65 -6.80 14.44 11.32
N MET A 66 -6.17 14.97 10.27
CA MET A 66 -6.90 15.47 9.12
C MET A 66 -7.80 14.35 8.63
N SER A 67 -9.11 14.52 8.79
CA SER A 67 -10.05 13.49 8.36
C SER A 67 -9.90 13.28 6.85
N LEU A 68 -9.70 12.03 6.47
CA LEU A 68 -9.63 11.58 5.07
C LEU A 68 -10.94 11.92 4.34
N ALA A 69 -12.06 11.98 5.06
CA ALA A 69 -13.39 12.27 4.52
C ALA A 69 -13.65 13.77 4.24
N ASN A 70 -12.83 14.69 4.78
CA ASN A 70 -13.07 16.13 4.72
C ASN A 70 -12.34 16.86 3.58
N LYS A 71 -11.93 16.14 2.52
CA LYS A 71 -11.27 16.75 1.35
C LYS A 71 -12.29 17.13 0.28
N LEU A 72 -12.07 18.26 -0.41
CA LEU A 72 -12.84 18.61 -1.61
C LEU A 72 -12.74 17.47 -2.62
N SER A 73 -13.83 17.23 -3.32
CA SER A 73 -13.91 16.36 -4.47
C SER A 73 -14.31 17.12 -5.72
N ILE A 74 -14.12 16.50 -6.90
CA ILE A 74 -14.45 17.11 -8.19
C ILE A 74 -15.92 17.56 -8.27
N THR A 75 -16.81 16.96 -7.47
CA THR A 75 -18.22 17.37 -7.38
C THR A 75 -18.47 18.65 -6.61
N ASP A 76 -17.45 19.16 -5.90
CA ASP A 76 -17.54 20.29 -4.98
C ASP A 76 -16.94 21.58 -5.58
N VAL A 77 -16.49 21.55 -6.84
CA VAL A 77 -15.80 22.66 -7.52
C VAL A 77 -16.47 23.00 -8.86
N ASP A 78 -16.44 24.28 -9.24
CA ASP A 78 -16.97 24.75 -10.54
C ASP A 78 -15.95 24.52 -11.64
N LEU A 79 -16.34 23.75 -12.65
CA LEU A 79 -15.50 23.38 -13.80
C LEU A 79 -15.84 24.19 -15.05
N LYS A 80 -16.96 24.93 -15.07
CA LYS A 80 -17.48 25.53 -16.28
C LYS A 80 -16.55 26.61 -16.83
N GLY A 81 -16.13 26.46 -18.08
CA GLY A 81 -15.20 27.36 -18.75
C GLY A 81 -13.77 27.32 -18.19
N LYS A 82 -13.44 26.38 -17.29
CA LYS A 82 -12.13 26.26 -16.66
C LYS A 82 -11.22 25.28 -17.40
N ARG A 83 -9.91 25.50 -17.32
CA ARG A 83 -8.87 24.51 -17.64
C ARG A 83 -8.70 23.61 -16.43
N VAL A 84 -9.09 22.35 -16.55
CA VAL A 84 -9.07 21.39 -15.44
C VAL A 84 -7.79 20.56 -15.57
N LEU A 85 -6.82 20.78 -14.69
CA LEU A 85 -5.59 20.01 -14.63
C LEU A 85 -5.79 18.79 -13.74
N ILE A 86 -5.69 17.59 -14.31
CA ILE A 86 -5.95 16.32 -13.63
C ILE A 86 -4.67 15.51 -13.54
N ARG A 87 -4.24 15.18 -12.32
CA ARG A 87 -3.26 14.12 -12.11
C ARG A 87 -3.95 12.78 -12.15
N VAL A 88 -3.56 11.93 -13.09
CA VAL A 88 -4.07 10.57 -13.24
C VAL A 88 -2.95 9.55 -13.08
N ASP A 89 -3.31 8.31 -12.78
CA ASP A 89 -2.37 7.19 -12.74
C ASP A 89 -2.48 6.39 -14.03
N PHE A 90 -1.64 6.69 -15.02
CA PHE A 90 -1.51 5.89 -16.25
C PHE A 90 -0.24 5.05 -16.27
N ASN A 91 0.24 4.60 -15.10
CA ASN A 91 1.37 3.68 -15.02
C ASN A 91 0.94 2.25 -15.37
N VAL A 92 0.65 2.01 -16.65
CA VAL A 92 0.15 0.75 -17.18
C VAL A 92 1.28 -0.17 -17.68
N PRO A 93 1.11 -1.50 -17.58
CA PRO A 93 2.06 -2.44 -18.14
C PRO A 93 1.98 -2.47 -19.68
N LEU A 94 3.13 -2.25 -20.32
CA LEU A 94 3.30 -2.32 -21.77
C LEU A 94 4.03 -3.62 -22.16
N ASP A 95 3.59 -4.26 -23.24
CA ASP A 95 4.30 -5.39 -23.85
C ASP A 95 5.55 -4.91 -24.64
N ALA A 96 6.25 -5.84 -25.29
CA ALA A 96 7.43 -5.52 -26.10
C ALA A 96 7.13 -4.62 -27.31
N ASN A 97 5.88 -4.59 -27.77
CA ASN A 97 5.39 -3.80 -28.90
C ASN A 97 4.72 -2.49 -28.44
N LYS A 98 4.83 -2.13 -27.15
CA LYS A 98 4.18 -0.98 -26.51
C LYS A 98 2.64 -1.06 -26.47
N ASN A 99 2.05 -2.23 -26.62
CA ASN A 99 0.62 -2.41 -26.39
C ASN A 99 0.33 -2.46 -24.89
N ILE A 100 -0.80 -1.88 -24.49
CA ILE A 100 -1.28 -1.93 -23.12
C ILE A 100 -1.82 -3.33 -22.82
N THR A 101 -1.21 -4.00 -21.86
CA THR A 101 -1.63 -5.36 -21.46
C THR A 101 -2.72 -5.37 -20.38
N ASN A 102 -2.86 -4.27 -19.64
CA ASN A 102 -3.94 -4.05 -18.69
C ASN A 102 -4.29 -2.54 -18.67
N ASN A 103 -5.53 -2.20 -19.05
CA ASN A 103 -6.02 -0.83 -19.17
C ASN A 103 -6.79 -0.33 -17.92
N GLN A 104 -6.86 -1.11 -16.84
CA GLN A 104 -7.68 -0.81 -15.65
C GLN A 104 -7.38 0.56 -15.05
N ARG A 105 -6.10 0.96 -15.01
CA ARG A 105 -5.71 2.27 -14.50
C ARG A 105 -6.19 3.43 -15.39
N ILE A 106 -6.23 3.22 -16.72
CA ILE A 106 -6.78 4.21 -17.66
C ILE A 106 -8.29 4.30 -17.48
N ALA A 107 -8.98 3.15 -17.47
CA ALA A 107 -10.42 3.05 -17.25
C ALA A 107 -10.85 3.70 -15.92
N GLY A 108 -10.05 3.55 -14.86
CA GLY A 108 -10.31 4.14 -13.55
C GLY A 108 -10.37 5.67 -13.52
N ALA A 109 -9.63 6.35 -14.42
CA ALA A 109 -9.64 7.82 -14.52
C ALA A 109 -10.78 8.37 -15.39
N VAL A 110 -11.36 7.53 -16.27
CA VAL A 110 -12.39 7.94 -17.24
C VAL A 110 -13.60 8.63 -16.59
N PRO A 111 -14.15 8.17 -15.44
CA PRO A 111 -15.25 8.87 -14.78
C PRO A 111 -14.93 10.33 -14.45
N THR A 112 -13.73 10.60 -13.94
CA THR A 112 -13.28 11.97 -13.58
C THR A 112 -13.12 12.83 -14.84
N ILE A 113 -12.55 12.25 -15.90
CA ILE A 113 -12.35 12.94 -17.19
C ILE A 113 -13.69 13.30 -17.83
N LYS A 114 -14.61 12.34 -17.92
CA LYS A 114 -15.95 12.55 -18.48
C LYS A 114 -16.73 13.59 -17.69
N TYR A 115 -16.70 13.51 -16.36
CA TYR A 115 -17.36 14.51 -15.52
C TYR A 115 -16.85 15.92 -15.76
N ALA A 116 -15.53 16.12 -15.91
CA ALA A 116 -14.99 17.44 -16.23
C ALA A 116 -15.50 17.96 -17.59
N ILE A 117 -15.55 17.10 -18.61
CA ILE A 117 -16.08 17.43 -19.94
C ILE A 117 -17.57 17.80 -19.84
N ASP A 118 -18.37 16.93 -19.20
CA ASP A 118 -19.82 17.05 -19.13
C ASP A 118 -20.26 18.26 -18.28
N ASN A 119 -19.42 18.71 -17.35
CA ASN A 119 -19.63 19.93 -16.55
C ASN A 119 -19.00 21.18 -17.19
N GLY A 120 -18.72 21.13 -18.49
CA GLY A 120 -18.40 22.31 -19.29
C GLY A 120 -16.98 22.84 -19.10
N ALA A 121 -16.01 21.99 -18.72
CA ALA A 121 -14.60 22.38 -18.75
C ALA A 121 -14.23 22.95 -20.13
N LYS A 122 -13.48 24.06 -20.14
CA LYS A 122 -12.89 24.60 -21.37
C LYS A 122 -11.92 23.58 -21.96
N ALA A 123 -11.02 23.05 -21.13
CA ALA A 123 -10.05 22.04 -21.49
C ALA A 123 -9.81 21.08 -20.31
N VAL A 124 -9.53 19.81 -20.62
CA VAL A 124 -9.11 18.80 -19.64
C VAL A 124 -7.66 18.43 -19.91
N VAL A 125 -6.77 18.80 -18.99
CA VAL A 125 -5.32 18.60 -19.12
C VAL A 125 -4.91 17.45 -18.20
N LEU A 126 -4.42 16.36 -18.77
CA LEU A 126 -4.04 15.16 -18.05
C LEU A 126 -2.52 15.11 -17.90
N MET A 127 -2.04 14.91 -16.66
CA MET A 127 -0.64 14.62 -16.39
C MET A 127 -0.50 13.29 -15.68
N SER A 128 0.43 12.45 -16.16
CA SER A 128 0.72 11.14 -15.57
C SER A 128 2.24 10.88 -15.50
N HIS A 129 2.61 9.70 -15.01
CA HIS A 129 3.93 9.13 -15.22
C HIS A 129 3.78 7.69 -15.70
N LEU A 130 4.82 7.16 -16.34
CA LEU A 130 4.92 5.75 -16.69
C LEU A 130 6.33 5.24 -16.40
N GLY A 131 6.42 4.10 -15.70
CA GLY A 131 7.70 3.47 -15.37
C GLY A 131 8.65 4.34 -14.53
N ARG A 132 9.95 4.12 -14.75
CA ARG A 132 11.06 4.76 -14.02
C ARG A 132 12.11 5.30 -15.01
N PRO A 133 11.83 6.43 -15.67
CA PRO A 133 12.78 7.08 -16.58
C PRO A 133 13.94 7.80 -15.87
N ASN A 134 13.88 7.99 -14.55
CA ASN A 134 14.92 8.61 -13.73
C ASN A 134 15.32 10.04 -14.19
N GLY A 135 14.34 10.89 -14.50
CA GLY A 135 14.60 12.29 -14.86
C GLY A 135 15.27 12.48 -16.23
N GLN A 136 15.11 11.50 -17.13
CA GLN A 136 15.62 11.56 -18.50
C GLN A 136 14.55 11.11 -19.48
N GLU A 137 14.50 11.76 -20.65
CA GLU A 137 13.62 11.33 -21.72
C GLU A 137 13.98 9.92 -22.18
N ASN A 138 12.96 9.06 -22.24
CA ASN A 138 13.14 7.69 -22.68
C ASN A 138 11.90 7.19 -23.44
N PRO A 139 12.00 6.94 -24.76
CA PRO A 139 10.86 6.51 -25.58
C PRO A 139 10.18 5.23 -25.11
N LYS A 140 10.85 4.40 -24.29
CA LYS A 140 10.27 3.21 -23.65
C LYS A 140 9.17 3.58 -22.66
N TYR A 141 9.28 4.75 -22.03
CA TYR A 141 8.39 5.21 -20.97
C TYR A 141 7.52 6.39 -21.41
N SER A 142 7.40 6.66 -22.72
CA SER A 142 6.47 7.67 -23.22
C SER A 142 5.01 7.29 -22.91
N LEU A 143 4.17 8.29 -22.68
CA LEU A 143 2.72 8.14 -22.51
C LEU A 143 1.95 8.13 -23.84
N GLU A 144 2.60 8.35 -24.97
CA GLU A 144 1.97 8.33 -26.30
C GLU A 144 1.13 7.05 -26.56
N PRO A 145 1.57 5.83 -26.17
CA PRO A 145 0.76 4.61 -26.35
C PRO A 145 -0.55 4.58 -25.57
N VAL A 146 -0.75 5.48 -24.59
CA VAL A 146 -2.01 5.60 -23.82
C VAL A 146 -3.11 6.28 -24.63
N VAL A 147 -2.74 7.11 -25.61
CA VAL A 147 -3.67 7.94 -26.39
C VAL A 147 -4.77 7.11 -27.06
N PRO A 148 -4.48 6.06 -27.86
CA PRO A 148 -5.53 5.34 -28.58
C PRO A 148 -6.52 4.63 -27.65
N GLU A 149 -6.04 4.09 -26.53
CA GLU A 149 -6.90 3.42 -25.56
C GLU A 149 -7.76 4.43 -24.79
N LEU A 150 -7.20 5.60 -24.45
CA LEU A 150 -7.97 6.66 -23.80
C LEU A 150 -9.05 7.21 -24.74
N GLU A 151 -8.75 7.48 -26.01
CA GLU A 151 -9.73 7.91 -27.01
C GLU A 151 -10.89 6.91 -27.13
N LYS A 152 -10.57 5.61 -27.20
CA LYS A 152 -11.56 4.53 -27.23
C LYS A 152 -12.48 4.57 -25.99
N LEU A 153 -11.92 4.70 -24.79
CA LEU A 153 -12.70 4.73 -23.54
C LEU A 153 -13.52 6.03 -23.37
N LEU A 154 -13.09 7.11 -24.02
CA LEU A 154 -13.81 8.38 -24.11
C LEU A 154 -14.82 8.42 -25.27
N GLY A 155 -15.13 7.28 -25.90
CA GLY A 155 -16.14 7.20 -26.96
C GLY A 155 -15.69 7.83 -28.28
N GLY A 156 -14.40 7.79 -28.58
CA GLY A 156 -13.81 8.34 -29.81
C GLY A 156 -13.47 9.84 -29.72
N LYS A 157 -13.62 10.47 -28.55
CA LYS A 157 -13.19 11.86 -28.35
C LYS A 157 -11.67 11.93 -28.49
N LYS A 158 -11.20 12.77 -29.41
CA LYS A 158 -9.77 12.96 -29.71
C LYS A 158 -9.00 13.44 -28.48
N VAL A 159 -7.83 12.86 -28.25
CA VAL A 159 -6.88 13.25 -27.20
C VAL A 159 -5.65 13.86 -27.87
N GLN A 160 -5.37 15.12 -27.55
CA GLN A 160 -4.19 15.82 -28.06
C GLN A 160 -2.97 15.46 -27.19
N PHE A 161 -1.94 14.87 -27.79
CA PHE A 161 -0.72 14.53 -27.08
C PHE A 161 0.30 15.68 -27.15
N ALA A 162 0.72 16.17 -25.99
CA ALA A 162 1.80 17.15 -25.88
C ALA A 162 3.13 16.43 -25.72
N LYS A 163 4.14 16.79 -26.51
CA LYS A 163 5.49 16.16 -26.49
C LYS A 163 6.30 16.48 -25.23
N ASN A 164 5.82 17.40 -24.39
CA ASN A 164 6.40 17.76 -23.11
C ASN A 164 5.25 18.02 -22.11
N CYS A 165 5.57 18.23 -20.84
CA CYS A 165 4.60 18.51 -19.78
C CYS A 165 4.64 19.93 -19.23
N VAL A 166 5.65 20.72 -19.61
CA VAL A 166 5.80 22.14 -19.26
C VAL A 166 6.39 22.90 -20.45
N GLY A 167 6.35 24.23 -20.38
CA GLY A 167 6.97 25.12 -21.36
C GLY A 167 5.96 25.73 -22.34
N LYS A 168 6.44 26.72 -23.10
CA LYS A 168 5.60 27.61 -23.91
C LYS A 168 4.70 26.87 -24.92
N ASP A 169 5.23 25.85 -25.60
CA ASP A 169 4.45 25.09 -26.58
C ASP A 169 3.28 24.32 -25.92
N VAL A 170 3.48 23.83 -24.69
CA VAL A 170 2.44 23.15 -23.90
C VAL A 170 1.39 24.14 -23.43
N GLU A 171 1.80 25.31 -22.94
CA GLU A 171 0.89 26.38 -22.54
C GLU A 171 0.05 26.87 -23.72
N ASP A 172 0.67 27.11 -24.87
CA ASP A 172 -0.03 27.57 -26.08
C ASP A 172 -1.02 26.50 -26.58
N LEU A 173 -0.68 25.21 -26.48
CA LEU A 173 -1.58 24.09 -26.79
C LEU A 173 -2.80 24.08 -25.83
N VAL A 174 -2.55 24.15 -24.53
CA VAL A 174 -3.60 24.13 -23.50
C VAL A 174 -4.51 25.37 -23.58
N ASN A 175 -3.95 26.54 -23.86
CA ASN A 175 -4.71 27.79 -23.93
C ASN A 175 -5.63 27.85 -25.16
N LYS A 176 -5.22 27.22 -26.26
CA LYS A 176 -6.02 27.05 -27.49
C LYS A 176 -7.08 25.96 -27.35
N ALA A 177 -6.90 25.02 -26.43
CA ALA A 177 -7.88 23.96 -26.20
C ALA A 177 -9.20 24.55 -25.71
N ASP A 178 -10.30 24.08 -26.30
CA ASP A 178 -11.64 24.60 -26.03
C ASP A 178 -12.70 23.48 -26.15
N ASN A 179 -13.94 23.76 -25.75
CA ASN A 179 -15.08 22.84 -25.85
C ASN A 179 -14.80 21.44 -25.24
N GLY A 180 -14.15 21.44 -24.08
CA GLY A 180 -13.80 20.22 -23.34
C GLY A 180 -12.79 19.33 -24.04
N GLN A 181 -11.94 19.89 -24.91
CA GLN A 181 -10.84 19.14 -25.52
C GLN A 181 -9.93 18.54 -24.44
N VAL A 182 -9.46 17.32 -24.71
CA VAL A 182 -8.58 16.56 -23.80
C VAL A 182 -7.15 16.66 -24.30
N VAL A 183 -6.24 17.07 -23.42
CA VAL A 183 -4.80 17.14 -23.67
C VAL A 183 -4.10 16.17 -22.73
N LEU A 184 -3.33 15.22 -23.25
CA LEU A 184 -2.44 14.36 -22.47
C LEU A 184 -1.01 14.88 -22.57
N LEU A 185 -0.43 15.23 -21.44
CA LEU A 185 0.97 15.64 -21.34
C LEU A 185 1.90 14.43 -21.36
N GLU A 186 3.12 14.63 -21.86
CA GLU A 186 4.17 13.61 -21.77
C GLU A 186 4.56 13.32 -20.31
N ASN A 187 5.25 12.19 -20.10
CA ASN A 187 5.63 11.63 -18.82
C ASN A 187 6.37 12.64 -17.92
N LEU A 188 5.76 13.00 -16.79
CA LEU A 188 6.35 13.95 -15.85
C LEU A 188 7.73 13.54 -15.33
N ARG A 189 8.00 12.23 -15.22
CA ARG A 189 9.28 11.72 -14.71
C ARG A 189 10.42 11.82 -15.72
N PHE A 190 10.18 12.31 -16.94
CA PHE A 190 11.26 12.76 -17.81
C PHE A 190 12.00 13.98 -17.25
N HIS A 191 11.38 14.71 -16.33
CA HIS A 191 11.98 15.82 -15.60
C HIS A 191 12.42 15.35 -14.22
N ILE A 192 13.68 15.58 -13.85
CA ILE A 192 14.23 15.22 -12.52
C ILE A 192 13.49 15.97 -11.41
N GLU A 193 12.92 17.13 -11.73
CA GLU A 193 12.15 18.02 -10.88
C GLU A 193 10.83 17.41 -10.38
N GLU A 194 10.29 16.39 -11.06
CA GLU A 194 9.08 15.69 -10.60
C GLU A 194 9.34 14.90 -9.31
N GLU A 195 10.39 14.07 -9.29
CA GLU A 195 10.77 13.25 -8.12
C GLU A 195 11.76 13.98 -7.19
N GLY A 196 12.26 15.14 -7.60
CA GLY A 196 13.28 15.94 -6.91
C GLY A 196 14.67 15.28 -6.88
N SER A 197 14.82 14.11 -7.51
CA SER A 197 16.08 13.38 -7.62
C SER A 197 16.02 12.27 -8.66
N ALA A 198 17.17 11.90 -9.20
CA ALA A 198 17.36 10.77 -10.08
C ALA A 198 18.40 9.80 -9.50
N LYS A 199 18.31 8.52 -9.87
CA LYS A 199 19.35 7.53 -9.61
C LYS A 199 19.99 7.08 -10.92
N ASP A 200 21.31 7.00 -10.94
CA ASP A 200 22.04 6.39 -12.05
C ASP A 200 22.01 4.85 -11.97
N LYS A 201 22.67 4.18 -12.92
CA LYS A 201 22.74 2.71 -13.00
C LYS A 201 23.47 2.09 -11.81
N ASP A 202 24.38 2.83 -11.19
CA ASP A 202 25.19 2.40 -10.06
C ASP A 202 24.49 2.71 -8.72
N GLY A 203 23.33 3.36 -8.76
CA GLY A 203 22.50 3.69 -7.61
C GLY A 203 22.82 5.02 -6.96
N ASN A 204 23.74 5.81 -7.51
CA ASN A 204 24.08 7.14 -6.99
C ASN A 204 22.91 8.10 -7.22
N LYS A 205 22.61 8.89 -6.19
CA LYS A 205 21.45 9.80 -6.18
C LYS A 205 21.87 11.24 -6.49
N THR A 206 21.38 11.77 -7.60
CA THR A 206 21.51 13.20 -7.95
C THR A 206 20.24 13.93 -7.52
N LYS A 207 20.36 15.02 -6.78
CA LYS A 207 19.20 15.87 -6.39
C LYS A 207 18.95 16.95 -7.46
N ALA A 208 17.69 17.25 -7.72
CA ALA A 208 17.32 18.40 -8.54
C ALA A 208 17.66 19.71 -7.82
N ASP A 209 17.97 20.75 -8.59
CA ASP A 209 18.08 22.11 -8.07
C ASP A 209 16.71 22.59 -7.58
N LYS A 210 16.66 23.19 -6.38
CA LYS A 210 15.41 23.69 -5.79
C LYS A 210 14.74 24.74 -6.67
N ALA A 211 15.51 25.65 -7.28
CA ALA A 211 14.98 26.70 -8.14
C ALA A 211 14.33 26.09 -9.40
N LYS A 212 14.92 25.01 -9.95
CA LYS A 212 14.34 24.28 -11.09
C LYS A 212 13.07 23.52 -10.70
N VAL A 213 13.03 22.94 -9.49
CA VAL A 213 11.80 22.32 -8.95
C VAL A 213 10.68 23.35 -8.84
N GLU A 214 10.98 24.56 -8.35
CA GLU A 214 10.01 25.65 -8.27
C GLU A 214 9.54 26.13 -9.66
N GLU A 215 10.46 26.27 -10.62
CA GLU A 215 10.14 26.61 -12.01
C GLU A 215 9.23 25.55 -12.65
N PHE A 216 9.56 24.27 -12.49
CA PHE A 216 8.75 23.16 -12.98
C PHE A 216 7.33 23.16 -12.41
N ARG A 217 7.20 23.41 -11.10
CA ARG A 217 5.90 23.52 -10.41
C ARG A 217 5.07 24.70 -10.89
N LYS A 218 5.70 25.86 -11.15
CA LYS A 218 5.04 27.01 -11.76
C LYS A 218 4.54 26.68 -13.17
N GLY A 219 5.36 25.98 -13.95
CA GLY A 219 4.99 25.49 -15.28
C GLY A 219 3.75 24.59 -15.25
N LEU A 220 3.69 23.63 -14.32
CA LEU A 220 2.49 22.79 -14.14
C LEU A 220 1.28 23.60 -13.69
N THR A 221 1.47 24.53 -12.75
CA THR A 221 0.39 25.38 -12.21
C THR A 221 -0.24 26.25 -13.29
N ALA A 222 0.55 26.76 -14.24
CA ALA A 222 0.06 27.59 -15.33
C ALA A 222 -0.93 26.89 -16.28
N LEU A 223 -0.98 25.56 -16.28
CA LEU A 223 -1.79 24.74 -17.19
C LEU A 223 -3.25 24.53 -16.72
N GLY A 224 -3.59 24.99 -15.51
CA GLY A 224 -4.92 24.80 -14.95
C GLY A 224 -5.46 26.03 -14.25
N ASP A 225 -6.77 26.05 -14.07
CA ASP A 225 -7.48 26.97 -13.18
C ASP A 225 -8.00 26.23 -11.94
N VAL A 226 -8.25 24.90 -12.07
CA VAL A 226 -8.63 23.97 -11.01
C VAL A 226 -7.73 22.73 -11.09
N PHE A 227 -7.26 22.24 -9.94
CA PHE A 227 -6.47 21.02 -9.85
C PHE A 227 -7.31 19.86 -9.30
N ILE A 228 -7.28 18.73 -10.01
CA ILE A 228 -7.90 17.47 -9.57
C ILE A 228 -6.79 16.43 -9.41
N ASN A 229 -6.67 15.84 -8.22
CA ASN A 229 -5.79 14.70 -8.00
C ASN A 229 -6.61 13.40 -8.00
N ASP A 230 -6.40 12.55 -9.00
CA ASP A 230 -7.03 11.24 -9.14
C ASP A 230 -6.01 10.09 -9.13
N ALA A 231 -4.80 10.35 -8.63
CA ALA A 231 -3.68 9.41 -8.61
C ALA A 231 -3.31 8.95 -7.18
N PHE A 232 -4.23 8.29 -6.48
CA PHE A 232 -4.03 7.84 -5.09
C PHE A 232 -2.73 7.03 -4.90
N GLY A 233 -2.39 6.16 -5.85
CA GLY A 233 -1.16 5.36 -5.80
C GLY A 233 0.15 6.14 -5.74
N THR A 234 0.14 7.45 -6.04
CA THR A 234 1.31 8.33 -5.93
C THR A 234 1.21 9.29 -4.74
N ALA A 235 0.10 9.30 -4.00
CA ALA A 235 -0.17 10.30 -2.96
C ALA A 235 0.75 10.22 -1.74
N HIS A 236 1.40 9.08 -1.49
CA HIS A 236 2.45 8.92 -0.46
C HIS A 236 3.74 9.69 -0.78
N ARG A 237 3.88 10.25 -1.99
CA ARG A 237 5.11 10.90 -2.43
C ARG A 237 4.94 12.41 -2.45
N ALA A 238 5.92 13.12 -1.92
CA ALA A 238 5.99 14.59 -2.00
C ALA A 238 6.54 15.07 -3.37
N HIS A 239 6.09 14.45 -4.47
CA HIS A 239 6.50 14.81 -5.84
C HIS A 239 5.86 16.14 -6.28
N SER A 240 6.49 16.81 -7.25
CA SER A 240 6.03 18.13 -7.72
C SER A 240 4.57 18.13 -8.17
N SER A 241 4.14 17.10 -8.90
CA SER A 241 2.74 16.96 -9.31
C SER A 241 1.74 16.59 -8.22
N MET A 242 2.21 16.15 -7.03
CA MET A 242 1.35 15.84 -5.87
C MET A 242 1.14 17.07 -4.98
N VAL A 243 2.21 17.85 -4.75
CA VAL A 243 2.23 18.89 -3.72
C VAL A 243 2.55 20.29 -4.24
N GLY A 244 2.98 20.40 -5.50
CA GLY A 244 3.55 21.61 -6.07
C GLY A 244 2.64 22.39 -7.02
N VAL A 245 1.45 21.89 -7.34
CA VAL A 245 0.45 22.64 -8.12
C VAL A 245 -0.24 23.64 -7.19
N ASP A 246 -0.01 24.93 -7.42
CA ASP A 246 -0.49 26.00 -6.56
C ASP A 246 -1.72 26.70 -7.15
N LEU A 247 -2.84 25.96 -7.14
CA LEU A 247 -4.15 26.46 -7.54
C LEU A 247 -5.07 26.58 -6.31
N PRO A 248 -6.00 27.55 -6.28
CA PRO A 248 -6.84 27.80 -5.10
C PRO A 248 -7.76 26.61 -4.77
N GLN A 249 -8.24 25.90 -5.80
CA GLN A 249 -9.06 24.71 -5.66
C GLN A 249 -8.28 23.47 -6.07
N LYS A 250 -7.99 22.62 -5.07
CA LYS A 250 -7.32 21.32 -5.22
C LYS A 250 -8.24 20.25 -4.67
N ALA A 251 -8.86 19.48 -5.56
CA ALA A 251 -9.87 18.51 -5.20
C ALA A 251 -9.46 17.09 -5.60
N SER A 252 -10.08 16.09 -4.99
CA SER A 252 -9.94 14.68 -5.37
C SER A 252 -10.80 14.35 -6.60
N GLY A 253 -10.27 13.54 -7.52
CA GLY A 253 -11.10 12.88 -8.53
C GLY A 253 -11.91 11.73 -7.93
N PHE A 254 -12.73 11.03 -8.72
CA PHE A 254 -13.59 9.97 -8.20
C PHE A 254 -12.83 8.76 -7.67
N LEU A 255 -11.71 8.39 -8.29
CA LEU A 255 -10.88 7.27 -7.82
C LEU A 255 -10.25 7.62 -6.47
N MET A 256 -9.62 8.79 -6.39
CA MET A 256 -9.05 9.29 -5.13
C MET A 256 -10.12 9.41 -4.04
N LYS A 257 -11.28 10.01 -4.35
CA LYS A 257 -12.40 10.16 -3.42
C LYS A 257 -12.85 8.80 -2.87
N LYS A 258 -13.03 7.80 -3.75
CA LYS A 258 -13.43 6.44 -3.34
C LYS A 258 -12.40 5.82 -2.39
N GLU A 259 -11.11 5.93 -2.69
CA GLU A 259 -10.03 5.44 -1.82
C GLU A 259 -10.12 6.09 -0.42
N LEU A 260 -10.22 7.43 -0.37
CA LEU A 260 -10.34 8.17 0.89
C LEU A 260 -11.59 7.79 1.68
N GLU A 261 -12.74 7.66 1.04
CA GLU A 261 -14.01 7.30 1.69
C GLU A 261 -13.95 5.89 2.32
N TYR A 262 -13.41 4.90 1.61
CA TYR A 262 -13.30 3.54 2.16
C TYR A 262 -12.25 3.42 3.26
N PHE A 263 -11.09 4.07 3.11
CA PHE A 263 -10.10 4.09 4.18
C PHE A 263 -10.56 4.90 5.39
N ALA A 264 -11.30 6.01 5.23
CA ALA A 264 -11.92 6.73 6.33
C ALA A 264 -12.88 5.82 7.12
N LYS A 265 -13.75 5.08 6.42
CA LYS A 265 -14.66 4.10 7.03
C LYS A 265 -13.89 3.05 7.83
N ALA A 266 -12.75 2.57 7.36
CA ALA A 266 -11.97 1.55 8.08
C ALA A 266 -11.12 2.10 9.22
N LEU A 267 -10.52 3.27 9.05
CA LEU A 267 -9.45 3.79 9.92
C LEU A 267 -9.90 4.85 10.92
N GLU A 268 -11.01 5.52 10.67
CA GLU A 268 -11.56 6.57 11.56
C GLU A 268 -12.75 6.03 12.38
N ASN A 269 -13.77 5.49 11.71
CA ASN A 269 -15.00 5.02 12.36
C ASN A 269 -15.49 3.66 11.79
N PRO A 270 -14.74 2.56 12.00
CA PRO A 270 -15.13 1.24 11.48
C PRO A 270 -16.37 0.68 12.14
N GLN A 271 -17.22 0.03 11.33
CA GLN A 271 -18.27 -0.83 11.87
C GLN A 271 -17.62 -2.06 12.48
N ARG A 272 -17.93 -2.33 13.75
CA ARG A 272 -17.32 -3.41 14.53
C ARG A 272 -18.20 -4.66 14.57
N PRO A 273 -17.62 -5.88 14.62
CA PRO A 273 -16.19 -6.17 14.75
C PRO A 273 -15.37 -5.83 13.50
N PHE A 274 -14.20 -5.20 13.69
CA PHE A 274 -13.26 -4.87 12.63
C PHE A 274 -12.16 -5.95 12.56
N LEU A 275 -12.08 -6.64 11.42
CA LEU A 275 -11.07 -7.65 11.13
C LEU A 275 -10.00 -7.08 10.21
N ALA A 276 -8.73 -7.32 10.54
CA ALA A 276 -7.63 -7.24 9.57
C ALA A 276 -7.12 -8.65 9.23
N ILE A 277 -6.84 -8.88 7.95
CA ILE A 277 -6.21 -10.11 7.45
C ILE A 277 -4.88 -9.68 6.82
N LEU A 278 -3.77 -10.12 7.42
CA LEU A 278 -2.42 -9.77 6.97
C LEU A 278 -1.66 -11.02 6.57
N GLY A 279 -1.24 -11.07 5.30
CA GLY A 279 -0.44 -12.16 4.76
C GLY A 279 0.83 -11.68 4.06
N GLY A 280 1.59 -12.58 3.46
CA GLY A 280 2.83 -12.26 2.73
C GLY A 280 4.07 -12.94 3.34
N ALA A 281 5.25 -12.58 2.82
CA ALA A 281 6.48 -13.34 3.08
C ALA A 281 7.19 -12.99 4.40
N LYS A 282 7.25 -11.71 4.78
CA LYS A 282 8.08 -11.21 5.88
C LYS A 282 7.29 -10.41 6.90
N VAL A 283 7.66 -10.55 8.18
CA VAL A 283 7.05 -9.79 9.28
C VAL A 283 7.61 -8.36 9.34
N SER A 284 8.92 -8.21 9.13
CA SER A 284 9.68 -6.96 9.20
C SER A 284 9.09 -5.86 8.30
N ASP A 285 8.64 -6.23 7.11
CA ASP A 285 7.99 -5.32 6.15
C ASP A 285 6.61 -4.82 6.62
N LYS A 286 6.00 -5.47 7.63
CA LYS A 286 4.65 -5.19 8.11
C LYS A 286 4.56 -4.82 9.59
N ILE A 287 5.70 -4.63 10.28
CA ILE A 287 5.70 -4.30 11.72
C ILE A 287 4.88 -3.03 11.98
N GLN A 288 5.14 -1.95 11.23
CA GLN A 288 4.42 -0.68 11.41
C GLN A 288 2.93 -0.82 11.12
N LEU A 289 2.59 -1.60 10.09
CA LEU A 289 1.20 -1.88 9.72
C LEU A 289 0.47 -2.64 10.84
N ILE A 290 1.06 -3.72 11.35
CA ILE A 290 0.47 -4.51 12.44
C ILE A 290 0.32 -3.62 13.67
N ASP A 291 1.38 -2.91 14.05
CA ASP A 291 1.40 -2.06 15.24
C ASP A 291 0.27 -1.01 15.20
N ASN A 292 0.10 -0.28 14.09
CA ASN A 292 -0.97 0.70 13.92
C ASN A 292 -2.37 0.07 13.89
N LEU A 293 -2.52 -1.11 13.26
CA LEU A 293 -3.81 -1.79 13.19
C LEU A 293 -4.25 -2.37 14.54
N LEU A 294 -3.33 -2.79 15.40
CA LEU A 294 -3.65 -3.33 16.73
C LEU A 294 -4.37 -2.31 17.63
N ASP A 295 -4.27 -1.01 17.36
CA ASP A 295 -5.02 0.03 18.08
C ASP A 295 -6.46 0.18 17.57
N LYS A 296 -6.80 -0.48 16.45
CA LYS A 296 -8.06 -0.27 15.73
C LYS A 296 -8.90 -1.53 15.60
N VAL A 297 -8.30 -2.68 15.33
CA VAL A 297 -9.02 -3.93 15.01
C VAL A 297 -9.54 -4.63 16.25
N ASN A 298 -10.56 -5.48 16.07
CA ASN A 298 -11.03 -6.43 17.08
C ASN A 298 -10.38 -7.81 16.88
N THR A 299 -10.05 -8.15 15.64
CA THR A 299 -9.45 -9.43 15.27
C THR A 299 -8.36 -9.19 14.23
N LEU A 300 -7.27 -9.92 14.36
CA LEU A 300 -6.15 -9.92 13.42
C LEU A 300 -5.87 -11.35 12.99
N ILE A 301 -6.04 -11.66 11.71
CA ILE A 301 -5.47 -12.86 11.09
C ILE A 301 -4.07 -12.54 10.60
N VAL A 302 -3.09 -13.37 10.98
CA VAL A 302 -1.75 -13.38 10.35
C VAL A 302 -1.58 -14.71 9.62
N CYS A 303 -1.41 -14.64 8.30
CA CYS A 303 -1.32 -15.79 7.40
C CYS A 303 -0.11 -15.69 6.45
N GLY A 304 0.04 -16.60 5.50
CA GLY A 304 1.17 -16.64 4.57
C GLY A 304 2.51 -16.96 5.24
N GLY A 305 3.62 -16.70 4.54
CA GLY A 305 4.97 -17.01 4.99
C GLY A 305 5.36 -16.32 6.32
N MET A 306 4.83 -15.14 6.58
CA MET A 306 5.10 -14.41 7.83
C MET A 306 4.53 -15.12 9.07
N ALA A 307 3.51 -15.97 8.92
CA ALA A 307 2.94 -16.72 10.04
C ALA A 307 3.94 -17.71 10.65
N PHE A 308 4.84 -18.31 9.86
CA PHE A 308 5.86 -19.22 10.37
C PHE A 308 6.81 -18.56 11.37
N THR A 309 7.08 -17.26 11.19
CA THR A 309 7.88 -16.49 12.15
C THR A 309 7.14 -16.34 13.49
N PHE A 310 5.82 -16.14 13.46
CA PHE A 310 4.99 -16.11 14.68
C PHE A 310 4.96 -17.48 15.38
N LYS A 311 4.68 -18.55 14.63
CA LYS A 311 4.53 -19.91 15.18
C LYS A 311 5.83 -20.44 15.77
N LYS A 312 6.96 -20.24 15.07
CA LYS A 312 8.28 -20.60 15.61
C LYS A 312 8.64 -19.79 16.86
N THR A 313 8.35 -18.49 16.88
CA THR A 313 8.75 -17.62 18.00
C THR A 313 7.88 -17.81 19.25
N LEU A 314 6.57 -18.01 19.07
CA LEU A 314 5.60 -18.06 20.18
C LEU A 314 5.37 -19.47 20.70
N GLU A 315 5.36 -20.46 19.82
CA GLU A 315 4.91 -21.81 20.10
C GLU A 315 6.01 -22.86 19.86
N ASN A 316 7.20 -22.43 19.39
CA ASN A 316 8.34 -23.30 19.07
C ASN A 316 8.00 -24.41 18.06
N VAL A 317 7.04 -24.15 17.16
CA VAL A 317 6.65 -25.08 16.08
C VAL A 317 7.85 -25.30 15.15
N SER A 318 8.12 -26.57 14.79
CA SER A 318 9.10 -26.88 13.73
C SER A 318 8.56 -26.43 12.38
N ILE A 319 9.36 -25.66 11.64
CA ILE A 319 8.92 -25.05 10.37
C ILE A 319 9.70 -25.57 9.15
N GLY A 320 10.61 -26.53 9.32
CA GLY A 320 11.50 -26.99 8.24
C GLY A 320 12.22 -25.82 7.57
N ASP A 321 12.16 -25.78 6.23
CA ASP A 321 12.76 -24.76 5.36
C ASP A 321 11.81 -23.58 5.07
N SER A 322 10.71 -23.46 5.81
CA SER A 322 9.76 -22.35 5.63
C SER A 322 10.41 -21.00 5.94
N LEU A 323 9.84 -19.92 5.39
CA LEU A 323 10.37 -18.57 5.57
C LEU A 323 10.40 -18.17 7.05
N PHE A 324 11.59 -17.80 7.51
CA PHE A 324 11.81 -17.26 8.86
C PHE A 324 12.46 -15.89 8.78
N ASP A 325 11.79 -14.89 9.33
CA ASP A 325 12.28 -13.52 9.40
C ASP A 325 12.89 -13.24 10.77
N GLU A 326 14.21 -13.42 10.88
CA GLU A 326 14.95 -13.21 12.13
C GLU A 326 14.81 -11.79 12.68
N ALA A 327 14.73 -10.78 11.80
CA ALA A 327 14.56 -9.39 12.20
C ALA A 327 13.14 -9.17 12.77
N GLY A 328 12.14 -9.73 12.09
CA GLY A 328 10.74 -9.72 12.52
C GLY A 328 10.47 -10.47 13.83
N ALA A 329 11.12 -11.62 14.03
CA ALA A 329 10.97 -12.46 15.22
C ALA A 329 11.21 -11.70 16.54
N LYS A 330 12.17 -10.76 16.54
CA LYS A 330 12.49 -9.92 17.70
C LYS A 330 11.34 -9.02 18.16
N THR A 331 10.35 -8.78 17.30
CA THR A 331 9.23 -7.87 17.54
C THR A 331 7.92 -8.62 17.81
N VAL A 332 7.84 -9.90 17.45
CA VAL A 332 6.62 -10.73 17.58
C VAL A 332 6.05 -10.70 19.01
N GLY A 333 6.89 -10.89 20.03
CA GLY A 333 6.45 -10.86 21.44
C GLY A 333 5.75 -9.54 21.82
N LYS A 334 6.34 -8.40 21.41
CA LYS A 334 5.77 -7.06 21.67
C LYS A 334 4.43 -6.86 20.96
N LEU A 335 4.30 -7.35 19.72
CA LEU A 335 3.03 -7.27 18.98
C LEU A 335 1.93 -8.09 19.65
N VAL A 336 2.25 -9.27 20.18
CA VAL A 336 1.30 -10.11 20.93
C VAL A 336 0.91 -9.47 22.25
N GLU A 337 1.85 -8.87 22.97
CA GLU A 337 1.56 -8.12 24.20
C GLU A 337 0.62 -6.94 23.92
N LYS A 338 0.88 -6.16 22.86
CA LYS A 338 0.00 -5.07 22.44
C LYS A 338 -1.38 -5.58 22.03
N ALA A 339 -1.45 -6.68 21.27
CA ALA A 339 -2.71 -7.31 20.89
C ALA A 339 -3.53 -7.71 22.12
N LYS A 340 -2.90 -8.32 23.13
CA LYS A 340 -3.57 -8.66 24.40
C LYS A 340 -4.03 -7.40 25.15
N ALA A 341 -3.19 -6.38 25.25
CA ALA A 341 -3.54 -5.12 25.92
C ALA A 341 -4.74 -4.43 25.27
N ASN A 342 -4.87 -4.53 23.95
CA ASN A 342 -5.96 -3.94 23.18
C ASN A 342 -7.16 -4.91 22.98
N ASN A 343 -7.17 -6.08 23.63
CA ASN A 343 -8.21 -7.11 23.49
C ASN A 343 -8.43 -7.56 22.03
N VAL A 344 -7.36 -7.64 21.24
CA VAL A 344 -7.39 -8.13 19.86
C VAL A 344 -7.27 -9.65 19.84
N LYS A 345 -8.26 -10.32 19.23
CA LYS A 345 -8.20 -11.76 18.92
C LYS A 345 -7.17 -12.00 17.81
N LEU A 346 -6.04 -12.61 18.14
CA LEU A 346 -5.04 -13.02 17.16
C LEU A 346 -5.36 -14.42 16.64
N VAL A 347 -5.48 -14.56 15.31
CA VAL A 347 -5.76 -15.82 14.62
C VAL A 347 -4.55 -16.17 13.74
N LEU A 348 -3.95 -17.32 14.01
CA LEU A 348 -2.82 -17.87 13.26
C LEU A 348 -3.24 -19.18 12.59
N PRO A 349 -2.59 -19.60 11.48
CA PRO A 349 -2.77 -20.95 10.96
C PRO A 349 -2.40 -22.01 12.02
N VAL A 350 -3.06 -23.16 11.95
CA VAL A 350 -2.84 -24.33 12.81
C VAL A 350 -2.45 -25.60 12.03
N ASP A 351 -2.59 -25.52 10.71
CA ASP A 351 -2.22 -26.56 9.76
C ASP A 351 -1.77 -25.92 8.44
N TYR A 352 -0.99 -26.68 7.67
CA TYR A 352 -0.22 -26.17 6.54
C TYR A 352 -0.25 -27.16 5.38
N VAL A 353 -0.31 -26.63 4.17
CA VAL A 353 0.05 -27.37 2.95
C VAL A 353 1.55 -27.18 2.72
N THR A 354 2.29 -28.29 2.67
CA THR A 354 3.75 -28.27 2.59
C THR A 354 4.24 -28.75 1.23
N ALA A 355 5.48 -28.39 0.91
CA ALA A 355 6.18 -28.79 -0.31
C ALA A 355 7.63 -29.18 -0.02
N ASP A 356 8.16 -30.11 -0.82
CA ASP A 356 9.58 -30.53 -0.77
C ASP A 356 10.54 -29.55 -1.48
N LYS A 357 10.00 -28.58 -2.22
CA LYS A 357 10.74 -27.48 -2.86
C LYS A 357 9.80 -26.32 -3.20
N PHE A 358 10.37 -25.13 -3.40
CA PHE A 358 9.64 -23.96 -3.88
C PHE A 358 9.43 -24.02 -5.39
N ASP A 359 8.48 -24.84 -5.84
CA ASP A 359 8.16 -25.03 -7.26
C ASP A 359 6.68 -25.39 -7.43
N LYS A 360 6.06 -24.95 -8.53
CA LYS A 360 4.68 -25.31 -8.90
C LYS A 360 4.48 -26.82 -9.06
N ASP A 361 5.55 -27.56 -9.38
CA ASP A 361 5.55 -29.00 -9.65
C ASP A 361 6.08 -29.81 -8.45
N ALA A 362 6.26 -29.18 -7.28
CA ALA A 362 6.70 -29.85 -6.05
C ALA A 362 5.77 -30.98 -5.60
N ASN A 363 6.32 -31.92 -4.82
CA ASN A 363 5.52 -32.90 -4.08
C ASN A 363 4.80 -32.17 -2.95
N VAL A 364 3.53 -32.51 -2.74
CA VAL A 364 2.67 -31.85 -1.74
C VAL A 364 2.47 -32.75 -0.54
N GLY A 365 2.53 -32.14 0.63
CA GLY A 365 2.30 -32.78 1.93
C GLY A 365 1.43 -31.90 2.81
N SER A 366 1.28 -32.31 4.06
CA SER A 366 0.55 -31.57 5.09
C SER A 366 1.24 -31.66 6.43
N ALA A 367 1.11 -30.62 7.24
CA ALA A 367 1.59 -30.58 8.62
C ALA A 367 0.59 -29.85 9.52
N THR A 368 0.63 -30.12 10.82
CA THR A 368 -0.05 -29.33 11.86
C THR A 368 0.98 -28.70 12.79
N ASP A 369 0.54 -27.84 13.71
CA ASP A 369 1.42 -27.31 14.75
C ASP A 369 2.03 -28.42 15.61
N GLU A 370 1.26 -29.46 15.93
CA GLU A 370 1.72 -30.57 16.77
C GLU A 370 2.72 -31.47 16.03
N SER A 371 2.51 -31.73 14.73
CA SER A 371 3.45 -32.53 13.95
C SER A 371 4.72 -31.74 13.60
N GLY A 372 4.59 -30.42 13.48
CA GLY A 372 5.59 -29.58 12.83
C GLY A 372 5.75 -29.90 11.35
N ILE A 373 6.53 -29.06 10.66
CA ILE A 373 6.97 -29.27 9.28
C ILE A 373 8.32 -30.01 9.31
N PRO A 374 8.48 -31.11 8.56
CA PRO A 374 9.74 -31.85 8.48
C PRO A 374 10.89 -31.04 7.87
N ASP A 375 12.13 -31.41 8.21
CA ASP A 375 13.34 -30.85 7.58
C ASP A 375 13.32 -31.11 6.05
N GLY A 376 13.78 -30.13 5.27
CA GLY A 376 13.74 -30.17 3.81
C GLY A 376 12.36 -29.89 3.19
N TRP A 377 11.31 -29.72 4.01
CA TRP A 377 9.97 -29.30 3.58
C TRP A 377 9.69 -27.87 4.02
N MET A 378 8.78 -27.19 3.31
CA MET A 378 8.35 -25.82 3.60
C MET A 378 6.84 -25.67 3.45
N GLY A 379 6.21 -24.87 4.31
CA GLY A 379 4.80 -24.52 4.20
C GLY A 379 4.57 -23.41 3.17
N LEU A 380 3.68 -23.66 2.21
CA LEU A 380 3.41 -22.72 1.10
C LEU A 380 1.95 -22.24 1.04
N ASP A 381 1.04 -22.86 1.80
CA ASP A 381 -0.35 -22.41 1.94
C ASP A 381 -0.90 -22.85 3.32
N CYS A 382 -2.00 -22.23 3.76
CA CYS A 382 -2.67 -22.67 4.98
C CYS A 382 -3.50 -23.95 4.73
N GLY A 383 -3.58 -24.81 5.74
CA GLY A 383 -4.35 -26.04 5.68
C GLY A 383 -5.85 -25.81 5.88
N PRO A 384 -6.67 -26.87 5.71
CA PRO A 384 -8.12 -26.79 5.76
C PRO A 384 -8.66 -26.28 7.11
N LYS A 385 -8.07 -26.67 8.26
CA LYS A 385 -8.54 -26.18 9.57
C LYS A 385 -8.27 -24.69 9.74
N SER A 386 -7.13 -24.22 9.26
CA SER A 386 -6.79 -22.79 9.25
C SER A 386 -7.78 -21.99 8.40
N VAL A 387 -8.19 -22.53 7.25
CA VAL A 387 -9.23 -21.91 6.42
C VAL A 387 -10.57 -21.81 7.15
N GLU A 388 -10.95 -22.81 7.93
CA GLU A 388 -12.18 -22.76 8.77
C GLU A 388 -12.08 -21.62 9.80
N LEU A 389 -10.97 -21.50 10.50
CA LEU A 389 -10.73 -20.39 11.44
C LEU A 389 -10.80 -19.01 10.77
N TYR A 390 -10.30 -18.89 9.55
CA TYR A 390 -10.36 -17.64 8.79
C TYR A 390 -11.79 -17.29 8.39
N LYS A 391 -12.57 -18.29 7.96
CA LYS A 391 -13.99 -18.14 7.63
C LYS A 391 -14.81 -17.66 8.83
N GLU A 392 -14.61 -18.28 9.99
CA GLU A 392 -15.29 -17.88 11.23
C GLU A 392 -15.00 -16.42 11.58
N ALA A 393 -13.74 -16.00 11.56
CA ALA A 393 -13.37 -14.61 11.83
C ALA A 393 -13.96 -13.62 10.80
N ILE A 394 -13.99 -13.99 9.52
CA ILE A 394 -14.65 -13.21 8.45
C ILE A 394 -16.17 -13.12 8.70
N ASP A 395 -16.77 -14.21 9.16
CA ASP A 395 -18.20 -14.31 9.45
C ASP A 395 -18.62 -13.45 10.66
N GLU A 396 -17.77 -13.32 11.66
CA GLU A 396 -17.97 -12.44 12.82
C GLU A 396 -17.85 -10.94 12.47
N ALA A 397 -17.03 -10.60 11.47
CA ALA A 397 -16.68 -9.21 11.16
C ALA A 397 -17.80 -8.41 10.45
N LYS A 398 -17.82 -7.09 10.68
CA LYS A 398 -18.64 -6.11 9.93
C LYS A 398 -17.81 -5.29 8.96
N THR A 399 -16.56 -5.01 9.32
CA THR A 399 -15.56 -4.39 8.44
C THR A 399 -14.37 -5.34 8.33
N ILE A 400 -13.87 -5.57 7.13
CA ILE A 400 -12.75 -6.46 6.82
C ILE A 400 -11.76 -5.68 5.98
N LEU A 401 -10.51 -5.61 6.44
CA LEU A 401 -9.38 -5.10 5.69
C LEU A 401 -8.42 -6.26 5.39
N TRP A 402 -8.21 -6.57 4.11
CA TRP A 402 -7.32 -7.65 3.71
C TRP A 402 -6.10 -7.13 2.93
N ASN A 403 -4.91 -7.41 3.45
CA ASN A 403 -3.63 -7.06 2.85
C ASN A 403 -2.62 -8.22 2.96
N GLY A 404 -2.54 -9.03 1.91
CA GLY A 404 -1.58 -10.13 1.75
C GLY A 404 -2.26 -11.50 1.59
N PRO A 405 -1.92 -12.29 0.55
CA PRO A 405 -2.43 -13.66 0.37
C PRO A 405 -2.11 -14.60 1.53
N ALA A 406 -2.91 -15.66 1.69
CA ALA A 406 -2.72 -16.68 2.73
C ALA A 406 -1.67 -17.75 2.36
N GLY A 407 -1.26 -17.80 1.09
CA GLY A 407 -0.29 -18.74 0.54
C GLY A 407 0.26 -18.28 -0.81
N VAL A 408 1.09 -19.11 -1.43
CA VAL A 408 1.72 -18.87 -2.75
C VAL A 408 0.71 -19.11 -3.87
N PHE A 409 -0.25 -18.19 -3.98
CA PHE A 409 -1.41 -18.28 -4.87
C PHE A 409 -1.09 -18.32 -6.37
N GLU A 410 0.15 -17.98 -6.73
CA GLU A 410 0.70 -18.09 -8.08
C GLU A 410 0.83 -19.55 -8.54
N PHE A 411 0.96 -20.48 -7.60
CA PHE A 411 1.03 -21.91 -7.86
C PHE A 411 -0.30 -22.56 -7.47
N ASP A 412 -0.97 -23.20 -8.43
CA ASP A 412 -2.34 -23.71 -8.20
C ASP A 412 -2.42 -24.75 -7.06
N LYS A 413 -1.36 -25.51 -6.82
CA LYS A 413 -1.24 -26.45 -5.69
C LYS A 413 -1.24 -25.76 -4.31
N PHE A 414 -0.92 -24.47 -4.24
CA PHE A 414 -0.75 -23.68 -3.02
C PHE A 414 -1.62 -22.41 -3.01
N ALA A 415 -2.72 -22.43 -3.79
CA ALA A 415 -3.64 -21.31 -3.94
C ALA A 415 -4.97 -21.48 -3.19
N ASN A 416 -5.23 -22.66 -2.62
CA ASN A 416 -6.53 -23.02 -2.09
C ASN A 416 -6.90 -22.22 -0.82
N GLY A 417 -5.95 -21.99 0.08
CA GLY A 417 -6.15 -21.19 1.29
C GLY A 417 -6.47 -19.74 0.95
N THR A 418 -5.72 -19.17 -0.01
CA THR A 418 -5.99 -17.82 -0.53
C THR A 418 -7.36 -17.73 -1.21
N LYS A 419 -7.70 -18.70 -2.08
CA LYS A 419 -8.99 -18.74 -2.77
C LYS A 419 -10.16 -18.89 -1.79
N SER A 420 -10.05 -19.81 -0.83
CA SER A 420 -11.10 -20.04 0.18
C SER A 420 -11.33 -18.82 1.08
N THR A 421 -10.26 -18.10 1.41
CA THR A 421 -10.33 -16.83 2.16
C THR A 421 -11.02 -15.74 1.31
N LEU A 422 -10.72 -15.68 0.01
CA LEU A 422 -11.39 -14.78 -0.94
C LEU A 422 -12.88 -15.08 -1.08
N ASP A 423 -13.24 -16.35 -1.25
CA ASP A 423 -14.63 -16.78 -1.38
C ASP A 423 -15.45 -16.37 -0.14
N ALA A 424 -14.87 -16.53 1.05
CA ALA A 424 -15.47 -16.07 2.31
C ALA A 424 -15.62 -14.54 2.36
N ALA A 425 -14.58 -13.79 1.94
CA ALA A 425 -14.62 -12.34 1.88
C ALA A 425 -15.67 -11.82 0.88
N VAL A 426 -15.83 -12.49 -0.28
CA VAL A 426 -16.87 -12.17 -1.27
C VAL A 426 -18.26 -12.46 -0.72
N ALA A 427 -18.46 -13.60 -0.06
CA ALA A 427 -19.73 -13.91 0.60
C ALA A 427 -20.07 -12.89 1.70
N ALA A 428 -19.07 -12.48 2.48
CA ALA A 428 -19.21 -11.43 3.49
C ALA A 428 -19.67 -10.10 2.88
N ALA A 429 -19.05 -9.68 1.76
CA ALA A 429 -19.46 -8.48 1.04
C ALA A 429 -20.90 -8.59 0.50
N GLY A 430 -21.27 -9.75 -0.06
CA GLY A 430 -22.64 -10.04 -0.51
C GLY A 430 -23.69 -9.97 0.61
N ASN A 431 -23.28 -10.24 1.86
CA ASN A 431 -24.10 -10.12 3.06
C ASN A 431 -24.08 -8.71 3.68
N GLY A 432 -23.63 -7.69 2.93
CA GLY A 432 -23.67 -6.29 3.35
C GLY A 432 -22.53 -5.84 4.27
N LYS A 433 -21.48 -6.67 4.44
CA LYS A 433 -20.28 -6.27 5.19
C LYS A 433 -19.36 -5.42 4.32
N ILE A 434 -18.55 -4.58 4.95
CA ILE A 434 -17.55 -3.77 4.25
C ILE A 434 -16.28 -4.61 4.09
N VAL A 435 -15.85 -4.85 2.85
CA VAL A 435 -14.63 -5.61 2.54
C VAL A 435 -13.70 -4.77 1.67
N ILE A 436 -12.53 -4.45 2.20
CA ILE A 436 -11.51 -3.62 1.58
C ILE A 436 -10.26 -4.45 1.31
N ILE A 437 -9.86 -4.53 0.04
CA ILE A 437 -8.58 -5.11 -0.36
C ILE A 437 -7.54 -3.98 -0.47
N GLY A 438 -6.47 -4.06 0.32
CA GLY A 438 -5.48 -2.98 0.47
C GLY A 438 -4.09 -3.25 -0.11
N GLY A 439 -3.82 -4.46 -0.62
CA GLY A 439 -2.48 -4.88 -1.07
C GLY A 439 -2.43 -5.25 -2.55
N GLY A 440 -1.29 -5.02 -3.21
CA GLY A 440 -1.10 -5.31 -4.63
C GLY A 440 -1.30 -6.79 -4.99
N ASP A 441 -0.72 -7.70 -4.20
CA ASP A 441 -0.87 -9.14 -4.43
C ASP A 441 -2.31 -9.59 -4.19
N THR A 442 -2.98 -9.07 -3.17
CA THR A 442 -4.39 -9.38 -2.89
C THR A 442 -5.34 -8.79 -3.94
N ALA A 443 -5.02 -7.62 -4.51
CA ALA A 443 -5.74 -7.08 -5.66
C ALA A 443 -5.54 -7.98 -6.90
N THR A 444 -4.35 -8.54 -7.07
CA THR A 444 -4.06 -9.51 -8.14
C THR A 444 -4.83 -10.81 -7.94
N VAL A 445 -5.00 -11.27 -6.68
CA VAL A 445 -5.88 -12.38 -6.34
C VAL A 445 -7.32 -12.08 -6.76
N ALA A 446 -7.88 -10.92 -6.38
CA ALA A 446 -9.24 -10.54 -6.77
C ALA A 446 -9.44 -10.52 -8.30
N ALA A 447 -8.46 -9.99 -9.03
CA ALA A 447 -8.45 -9.96 -10.49
C ALA A 447 -8.29 -11.35 -11.14
N LYS A 448 -7.42 -12.21 -10.61
CA LYS A 448 -7.23 -13.59 -11.07
C LYS A 448 -8.55 -14.37 -11.03
N TYR A 449 -9.39 -14.10 -10.02
CA TYR A 449 -10.67 -14.78 -9.84
C TYR A 449 -11.89 -13.99 -10.35
N GLY A 450 -11.71 -12.78 -10.90
CA GLY A 450 -12.78 -11.97 -11.49
C GLY A 450 -13.88 -11.61 -10.48
N VAL A 451 -13.49 -11.12 -9.29
CA VAL A 451 -14.40 -10.79 -8.20
C VAL A 451 -14.23 -9.36 -7.68
N GLU A 452 -13.52 -8.48 -8.39
CA GLU A 452 -13.27 -7.11 -7.95
C GLU A 452 -14.56 -6.31 -7.76
N ASP A 453 -15.57 -6.58 -8.59
CA ASP A 453 -16.90 -5.96 -8.55
C ASP A 453 -17.79 -6.50 -7.43
N LYS A 454 -17.44 -7.66 -6.86
CA LYS A 454 -18.17 -8.30 -5.74
C LYS A 454 -17.68 -7.84 -4.37
N LEU A 455 -16.55 -7.14 -4.32
CA LEU A 455 -15.95 -6.61 -3.10
C LEU A 455 -16.34 -5.13 -2.93
N SER A 456 -16.39 -4.63 -1.69
CA SER A 456 -16.77 -3.22 -1.47
C SER A 456 -15.76 -2.25 -2.07
N HIS A 457 -14.47 -2.54 -1.88
CA HIS A 457 -13.39 -1.74 -2.47
C HIS A 457 -12.12 -2.57 -2.70
N VAL A 458 -11.57 -2.47 -3.90
CA VAL A 458 -10.24 -2.98 -4.24
C VAL A 458 -9.33 -1.79 -4.48
N SER A 459 -8.45 -1.53 -3.52
CA SER A 459 -7.55 -0.38 -3.57
C SER A 459 -6.49 -0.54 -4.67
N THR A 460 -6.29 0.53 -5.42
CA THR A 460 -5.28 0.66 -6.47
C THR A 460 -4.02 1.38 -5.99
N GLY A 461 -4.00 1.80 -4.72
CA GLY A 461 -2.97 2.66 -4.15
C GLY A 461 -1.63 1.97 -3.88
N GLY A 462 -1.60 0.65 -3.77
CA GLY A 462 -0.38 -0.12 -3.51
C GLY A 462 0.38 0.42 -2.30
N GLY A 463 1.56 1.00 -2.53
CA GLY A 463 2.37 1.61 -1.46
C GLY A 463 1.67 2.77 -0.74
N ALA A 464 0.81 3.54 -1.43
CA ALA A 464 0.04 4.61 -0.77
C ALA A 464 -0.96 4.04 0.24
N SER A 465 -1.66 2.96 -0.12
CA SER A 465 -2.57 2.26 0.76
C SER A 465 -1.83 1.71 1.97
N LEU A 466 -0.64 1.11 1.75
CA LEU A 466 0.19 0.58 2.84
C LEU A 466 0.62 1.69 3.80
N GLU A 467 1.20 2.78 3.31
CA GLU A 467 1.64 3.89 4.17
C GLU A 467 0.48 4.53 4.95
N LEU A 468 -0.69 4.63 4.32
CA LEU A 468 -1.91 5.10 5.00
C LEU A 468 -2.34 4.14 6.13
N LEU A 469 -2.30 2.83 5.87
CA LEU A 469 -2.62 1.80 6.86
C LEU A 469 -1.56 1.70 7.97
N GLU A 470 -0.33 2.14 7.72
CA GLU A 470 0.72 2.33 8.74
C GLU A 470 0.53 3.60 9.57
N GLY A 471 -0.48 4.43 9.25
CA GLY A 471 -0.77 5.66 9.97
C GLY A 471 0.05 6.87 9.51
N LYS A 472 0.72 6.79 8.35
CA LYS A 472 1.46 7.92 7.79
C LYS A 472 0.51 8.89 7.09
N GLU A 473 0.86 10.18 7.17
CA GLU A 473 0.22 11.19 6.34
C GLU A 473 0.66 11.01 4.88
N LEU A 474 -0.29 11.13 3.96
CA LEU A 474 -0.01 11.08 2.52
C LEU A 474 0.14 12.51 1.98
N PRO A 475 1.34 12.95 1.56
CA PRO A 475 1.57 14.33 1.11
C PRO A 475 0.58 14.81 0.04
N GLY A 476 0.25 13.96 -0.93
CA GLY A 476 -0.70 14.28 -2.00
C GLY A 476 -2.17 14.37 -1.55
N VAL A 477 -2.52 13.78 -0.40
CA VAL A 477 -3.85 13.95 0.24
C VAL A 477 -3.85 15.21 1.10
N THR A 478 -2.79 15.45 1.87
CA THR A 478 -2.63 16.67 2.68
C THR A 478 -2.66 17.92 1.81
N ALA A 479 -2.13 17.86 0.59
CA ALA A 479 -2.13 18.97 -0.36
C ALA A 479 -3.53 19.36 -0.91
N LEU A 480 -4.54 18.48 -0.76
CA LEU A 480 -5.92 18.77 -1.16
C LEU A 480 -6.58 19.77 -0.21
N SER A 481 -7.42 20.63 -0.79
CA SER A 481 -8.25 21.58 -0.05
C SER A 481 -9.31 20.84 0.79
N SER A 482 -9.71 21.44 1.90
CA SER A 482 -10.80 20.91 2.74
C SER A 482 -12.16 21.41 2.25
N LYS A 483 -13.24 20.68 2.57
CA LYS A 483 -14.62 21.07 2.25
C LYS A 483 -15.09 22.32 2.98
#